data_AF-A0A7Y2BXC3-F1
#
_entry.id   AF-A0A7Y2BXC3-F1
#
_cell.length_a   1.000
_cell.length_b   1.000
_cell.length_c   1.000
_cell.angle_alpha   90.00
_cell.angle_beta   90.00
_cell.angle_gamma   90.00
#
_symmetry.space_group_name_H-M   'P 1'
#
loop_
_entity.id
_entity.type
_entity.pdbx_description
1 polymer ?
#
loop_
_entity_poly.entity_id
_entity_poly.type
_entity_poly.pdbx_seq_one_letter_code
_entity_poly.pdbx_strand_id
1 'polypeptide(L)'
;MGYIKVQFPNGRGQMLSGKLDLPLNKYIDGYAIFAHVFTGHKNLIASKYISRALTMQNIAVLRFDFTGLGESTGDFSDTNFSTNIEDIIAAADFLAKNYQAPEIIVGQSLGGAASIFAADRIASVKAIATIGAPSEPEHVMHLLGCHKEDIVKNGSAEVSIGGQKYVIKRHFVEDVQLKKMATKIKDLRKAIMIMHSPQDEIVEIENAAKIYHAAFHPKSFVTLDGTDHMLSNKEDAFYAGAVIASWVKRYIQLPSRGDLQTNHQVIAQLDGSKFTTEIKAGKHVLVADEPKSLGGNDYGPTPYDLLNAALSACTAMTLKMYAQRKKWDLQEVKVHISFSRTHEKDMEDTTRTGRRLEQFEKVLELKGDLDDSQKQRLVEIANRCPVHRTLEGSPDFITTLK
;
A
#
# COMPACT_ATOMS: atom_id res chain seq x y z
N MET A 1 -9.42 -0.96 -5.41
CA MET A 1 -8.04 -0.44 -5.55
C MET A 1 -7.93 0.19 -6.92
N GLY A 2 -7.66 1.49 -6.99
CA GLY A 2 -7.48 2.19 -8.27
C GLY A 2 -6.06 2.00 -8.78
N TYR A 3 -5.92 1.63 -10.04
CA TYR A 3 -4.63 1.67 -10.74
C TYR A 3 -4.80 2.34 -12.09
N ILE A 4 -3.75 3.01 -12.56
CA ILE A 4 -3.68 3.58 -13.90
C ILE A 4 -2.81 2.67 -14.75
N LYS A 5 -3.31 2.22 -15.91
CA LYS A 5 -2.48 1.55 -16.90
C LYS A 5 -1.59 2.60 -17.57
N VAL A 6 -0.30 2.32 -17.65
CA VAL A 6 0.70 3.23 -18.24
C VAL A 6 1.57 2.47 -19.21
N GLN A 7 2.12 3.17 -20.20
CA GLN A 7 3.12 2.66 -21.11
C GLN A 7 4.22 3.71 -21.30
N PHE A 8 5.47 3.28 -21.37
CA PHE A 8 6.61 4.18 -21.55
C PHE A 8 7.76 3.49 -22.30
N PRO A 9 8.51 4.22 -23.14
CA PRO A 9 9.64 3.65 -23.85
C PRO A 9 10.85 3.49 -22.92
N ASN A 10 11.67 2.46 -23.15
CA ASN A 10 13.03 2.38 -22.60
C ASN A 10 14.06 3.04 -23.54
N GLY A 11 15.34 3.06 -23.12
CA GLY A 11 16.43 3.65 -23.90
C GLY A 11 16.71 3.00 -25.25
N ARG A 12 16.11 1.83 -25.55
CA ARG A 12 16.19 1.12 -26.84
C ARG A 12 14.94 1.31 -27.71
N GLY A 13 13.98 2.12 -27.26
CA GLY A 13 12.72 2.36 -27.98
C GLY A 13 11.67 1.25 -27.82
N GLN A 14 11.91 0.28 -26.93
CA GLN A 14 10.91 -0.76 -26.61
C GLN A 14 9.91 -0.17 -25.61
N MET A 15 8.62 -0.39 -25.86
CA MET A 15 7.53 0.04 -24.98
C MET A 15 7.37 -0.94 -23.82
N LEU A 16 7.50 -0.42 -22.60
CA LEU A 16 7.26 -1.12 -21.35
C LEU A 16 5.83 -0.87 -20.88
N SER A 17 5.15 -1.92 -20.40
CA SER A 17 3.78 -1.87 -19.89
C SER A 17 3.74 -1.89 -18.37
N GLY A 18 3.12 -0.87 -17.78
CA GLY A 18 3.04 -0.68 -16.33
C GLY A 18 1.63 -0.50 -15.78
N LYS A 19 1.53 -0.63 -14.47
CA LYS A 19 0.38 -0.27 -13.63
C LYS A 19 0.89 0.61 -12.50
N LEU A 20 0.38 1.84 -12.45
CA LEU A 20 0.61 2.75 -11.33
C LEU A 20 -0.53 2.57 -10.34
N ASP A 21 -0.25 1.89 -9.22
CA ASP A 21 -1.20 1.75 -8.13
C ASP A 21 -1.14 2.99 -7.25
N LEU A 22 -2.32 3.57 -6.96
CA LEU A 22 -2.43 4.82 -6.22
C LEU A 22 -3.09 4.59 -4.85
N PRO A 23 -2.67 5.33 -3.80
CA PRO A 23 -3.38 5.38 -2.53
C PRO A 23 -4.85 5.77 -2.71
N LEU A 24 -5.74 5.15 -1.92
CA LEU A 24 -7.18 5.37 -2.04
C LEU A 24 -7.59 6.81 -1.72
N ASN A 25 -6.85 7.46 -0.81
CA ASN A 25 -7.13 8.82 -0.34
C ASN A 25 -6.39 9.90 -1.16
N LYS A 26 -5.79 9.55 -2.31
CA LYS A 26 -4.94 10.42 -3.17
C LYS A 26 -3.70 11.03 -2.50
N TYR A 27 -3.53 10.94 -1.19
CA TYR A 27 -2.32 11.41 -0.54
C TYR A 27 -1.19 10.47 -0.89
N ILE A 28 -0.14 11.03 -1.50
CA ILE A 28 1.05 10.29 -1.89
C ILE A 28 2.22 10.82 -1.06
N ASP A 29 2.70 10.02 -0.12
CA ASP A 29 3.88 10.29 0.70
C ASP A 29 5.18 10.06 -0.09
N GLY A 30 5.12 9.29 -1.17
CA GLY A 30 6.25 9.05 -2.06
C GLY A 30 5.89 8.06 -3.17
N TYR A 31 6.75 8.00 -4.19
CA TYR A 31 6.62 7.05 -5.30
C TYR A 31 7.67 5.94 -5.18
N ALA A 32 7.21 4.71 -5.42
CA ALA A 32 8.03 3.51 -5.45
C ALA A 32 7.99 2.85 -6.84
N ILE A 33 9.11 2.25 -7.24
CA ILE A 33 9.15 1.27 -8.33
C ILE A 33 9.17 -0.12 -7.72
N PHE A 34 8.40 -1.04 -8.30
CA PHE A 34 8.48 -2.46 -7.97
C PHE A 34 9.08 -3.25 -9.14
N ALA A 35 10.31 -3.73 -8.97
CA ALA A 35 11.01 -4.61 -9.90
C ALA A 35 10.76 -6.08 -9.52
N HIS A 36 9.97 -6.79 -10.32
CA HIS A 36 9.60 -8.18 -10.03
C HIS A 36 10.73 -9.19 -10.35
N VAL A 37 10.49 -10.47 -10.05
CA VAL A 37 11.44 -11.57 -10.32
C VAL A 37 11.82 -11.73 -11.78
N PHE A 38 12.96 -12.38 -12.02
CA PHE A 38 13.34 -12.88 -13.34
C PHE A 38 12.21 -13.75 -13.92
N THR A 39 11.90 -13.55 -15.21
CA THR A 39 10.80 -14.22 -15.94
C THR A 39 9.40 -14.05 -15.33
N GLY A 40 9.25 -13.18 -14.33
CA GLY A 40 7.96 -12.87 -13.72
C GLY A 40 7.14 -11.88 -14.54
N HIS A 41 6.08 -11.38 -13.92
CA HIS A 41 5.27 -10.31 -14.49
C HIS A 41 4.66 -9.45 -13.38
N LYS A 42 4.18 -8.26 -13.73
CA LYS A 42 3.57 -7.26 -12.83
C LYS A 42 2.30 -7.73 -12.10
N ASN A 43 1.82 -8.95 -12.33
CA ASN A 43 0.57 -9.46 -11.75
C ASN A 43 0.78 -10.63 -10.76
N LEU A 44 2.02 -10.94 -10.40
CA LEU A 44 2.36 -11.92 -9.36
C LEU A 44 1.73 -11.55 -8.00
N ILE A 45 1.48 -12.56 -7.16
CA ILE A 45 0.89 -12.39 -5.82
C ILE A 45 1.75 -11.43 -5.00
N ALA A 46 3.05 -11.69 -4.88
CA ALA A 46 4.00 -10.82 -4.20
C ALA A 46 3.86 -9.36 -4.64
N SER A 47 3.98 -9.11 -5.95
CA SER A 47 3.90 -7.76 -6.52
C SER A 47 2.57 -7.05 -6.22
N LYS A 48 1.43 -7.76 -6.30
CA LYS A 48 0.11 -7.19 -6.00
C LYS A 48 -0.07 -6.85 -4.51
N TYR A 49 0.28 -7.77 -3.62
CA TYR A 49 0.00 -7.62 -2.19
C TYR A 49 1.02 -6.73 -1.47
N ILE A 50 2.28 -6.74 -1.92
CA ILE A 50 3.27 -5.76 -1.47
C ILE A 50 2.82 -4.36 -1.89
N SER A 51 2.53 -4.15 -3.19
CA SER A 51 2.02 -2.85 -3.67
C SER A 51 0.77 -2.39 -2.93
N ARG A 52 -0.13 -3.33 -2.60
CA ARG A 52 -1.32 -3.04 -1.81
C ARG A 52 -0.98 -2.53 -0.41
N ALA A 53 -0.02 -3.13 0.28
CA ALA A 53 0.39 -2.67 1.60
C ALA A 53 1.06 -1.28 1.56
N LEU A 54 1.89 -1.02 0.54
CA LEU A 54 2.52 0.29 0.30
C LEU A 54 1.47 1.39 0.05
N THR A 55 0.52 1.14 -0.85
CA THR A 55 -0.55 2.12 -1.17
C THR A 55 -1.49 2.39 0.00
N MET A 56 -1.72 1.41 0.88
CA MET A 56 -2.43 1.63 2.16
C MET A 56 -1.67 2.56 3.12
N GLN A 57 -0.37 2.74 2.92
CA GLN A 57 0.49 3.64 3.67
C GLN A 57 0.83 4.91 2.88
N ASN A 58 0.01 5.27 1.90
CA ASN A 58 0.15 6.45 1.03
C ASN A 58 1.35 6.41 0.08
N ILE A 59 1.92 5.24 -0.23
CA ILE A 59 3.03 5.15 -1.19
C ILE A 59 2.48 4.70 -2.54
N ALA A 60 2.61 5.53 -3.57
CA ALA A 60 2.23 5.15 -4.93
C ALA A 60 3.27 4.17 -5.51
N VAL A 61 2.83 3.14 -6.22
CA VAL A 61 3.73 2.08 -6.69
C VAL A 61 3.57 1.86 -8.18
N LEU A 62 4.65 2.05 -8.94
CA LEU A 62 4.75 1.64 -10.33
C LEU A 62 5.25 0.19 -10.40
N ARG A 63 4.37 -0.70 -10.82
CA ARG A 63 4.72 -2.07 -11.22
C ARG A 63 4.74 -2.14 -12.74
N PHE A 64 5.78 -2.73 -13.32
CA PHE A 64 5.90 -2.84 -14.77
C PHE A 64 6.44 -4.20 -15.17
N ASP A 65 6.17 -4.60 -16.41
CA ASP A 65 6.82 -5.78 -16.99
C ASP A 65 8.14 -5.35 -17.64
N PHE A 66 9.23 -6.07 -17.38
CA PHE A 66 10.50 -5.85 -18.09
C PHE A 66 10.34 -6.13 -19.60
N THR A 67 11.30 -5.64 -20.39
CA THR A 67 11.36 -5.90 -21.84
C THR A 67 11.13 -7.38 -22.16
N GLY A 68 10.25 -7.66 -23.14
CA GLY A 68 9.97 -9.03 -23.60
C GLY A 68 9.19 -9.92 -22.62
N LEU A 69 8.73 -9.38 -21.49
CA LEU A 69 7.87 -10.06 -20.54
C LEU A 69 6.47 -9.45 -20.49
N GLY A 70 5.48 -10.30 -20.19
CA GLY A 70 4.10 -9.88 -19.98
C GLY A 70 3.52 -9.10 -21.16
N GLU A 71 3.14 -7.84 -20.91
CA GLU A 71 2.57 -6.94 -21.93
C GLU A 71 3.61 -5.94 -22.49
N SER A 72 4.88 -6.04 -22.10
CA SER A 72 5.96 -5.20 -22.64
C SER A 72 6.43 -5.74 -23.98
N THR A 73 6.76 -4.82 -24.90
CA THR A 73 7.28 -5.16 -26.23
C THR A 73 8.75 -5.60 -26.19
N GLY A 74 9.25 -6.12 -27.31
CA GLY A 74 10.61 -6.67 -27.44
C GLY A 74 10.64 -8.18 -27.29
N ASP A 75 11.81 -8.77 -27.52
CA ASP A 75 12.07 -10.19 -27.26
C ASP A 75 12.93 -10.34 -26.00
N PHE A 76 12.48 -11.16 -25.07
CA PHE A 76 13.22 -11.47 -23.84
C PHE A 76 14.59 -12.09 -24.15
N SER A 77 14.70 -12.85 -25.24
CA SER A 77 15.97 -13.48 -25.66
C SER A 77 17.07 -12.48 -26.01
N ASP A 78 16.69 -11.23 -26.32
CA ASP A 78 17.59 -10.10 -26.60
C ASP A 78 17.87 -9.24 -25.35
N THR A 79 17.41 -9.66 -24.17
CA THR A 79 17.60 -8.95 -22.91
C THR A 79 18.70 -9.57 -22.06
N ASN A 80 19.32 -8.73 -21.23
CA ASN A 80 20.29 -9.10 -20.21
C ASN A 80 20.12 -8.31 -18.91
N PHE A 81 20.95 -8.59 -17.92
CA PHE A 81 20.85 -7.96 -16.61
C PHE A 81 21.03 -6.43 -16.69
N SER A 82 21.99 -5.94 -17.49
CA SER A 82 22.15 -4.52 -17.78
C SER A 82 20.91 -3.92 -18.43
N THR A 83 20.25 -4.62 -19.35
CA THR A 83 19.00 -4.12 -19.94
C THR A 83 17.86 -4.02 -18.91
N ASN A 84 17.79 -4.92 -17.92
CA ASN A 84 16.81 -4.81 -16.85
C ASN A 84 17.10 -3.61 -15.94
N ILE A 85 18.38 -3.31 -15.68
CA ILE A 85 18.77 -2.07 -14.98
C ILE A 85 18.28 -0.85 -15.76
N GLU A 86 18.50 -0.79 -17.08
CA GLU A 86 18.02 0.31 -17.91
C GLU A 86 16.49 0.43 -17.92
N ASP A 87 15.76 -0.69 -17.87
CA ASP A 87 14.30 -0.66 -17.80
C ASP A 87 13.80 -0.07 -16.45
N ILE A 88 14.48 -0.34 -15.34
CA ILE A 88 14.17 0.30 -14.03
C ILE A 88 14.45 1.81 -14.09
N ILE A 89 15.55 2.22 -14.74
CA ILE A 89 15.89 3.62 -14.93
C ILE A 89 14.83 4.30 -15.79
N ALA A 90 14.40 3.69 -16.88
CA ALA A 90 13.32 4.20 -17.73
C ALA A 90 11.99 4.34 -16.96
N ALA A 91 11.68 3.40 -16.06
CA ALA A 91 10.52 3.51 -15.18
C ALA A 91 10.64 4.69 -14.20
N ALA A 92 11.86 4.97 -13.69
CA ALA A 92 12.12 6.12 -12.84
C ALA A 92 12.00 7.44 -13.60
N ASP A 93 12.54 7.51 -14.81
CA ASP A 93 12.44 8.68 -15.68
C ASP A 93 10.98 8.96 -16.07
N PHE A 94 10.21 7.90 -16.36
CA PHE A 94 8.78 8.01 -16.62
C PHE A 94 8.03 8.62 -15.43
N LEU A 95 8.30 8.15 -14.20
CA LEU A 95 7.70 8.71 -12.98
C LEU A 95 8.14 10.15 -12.76
N ALA A 96 9.43 10.46 -12.92
CA ALA A 96 9.95 11.80 -12.76
C ALA A 96 9.34 12.81 -13.75
N LYS A 97 9.07 12.37 -14.99
CA LYS A 97 8.51 13.23 -16.05
C LYS A 97 7.01 13.46 -15.92
N ASN A 98 6.24 12.46 -15.49
CA ASN A 98 4.78 12.49 -15.55
C ASN A 98 4.12 12.62 -14.16
N TYR A 99 4.88 12.37 -13.09
CA TYR A 99 4.42 12.35 -11.71
C TYR A 99 5.50 12.99 -10.81
N GLN A 100 6.02 12.25 -9.82
CA GLN A 100 7.17 12.64 -9.01
C GLN A 100 8.25 11.55 -9.11
N ALA A 101 9.51 11.96 -9.09
CA ALA A 101 10.64 11.03 -9.14
C ALA A 101 10.58 10.04 -7.97
N PRO A 102 10.82 8.74 -8.21
CA PRO A 102 10.69 7.73 -7.17
C PRO A 102 11.79 7.88 -6.12
N GLU A 103 11.40 7.80 -4.86
CA GLU A 103 12.33 7.79 -3.72
C GLU A 103 12.60 6.36 -3.22
N ILE A 104 11.78 5.40 -3.65
CA ILE A 104 11.78 4.02 -3.18
C ILE A 104 11.95 3.07 -4.37
N ILE A 105 12.78 2.04 -4.20
CA ILE A 105 12.75 0.88 -5.08
C ILE A 105 12.52 -0.37 -4.23
N VAL A 106 11.55 -1.17 -4.62
CA VAL A 106 11.33 -2.52 -4.08
C VAL A 106 11.66 -3.51 -5.19
N GLY A 107 12.54 -4.47 -4.92
CA GLY A 107 12.92 -5.48 -5.90
C GLY A 107 12.88 -6.88 -5.33
N GLN A 108 12.36 -7.84 -6.10
CA GLN A 108 12.31 -9.26 -5.71
C GLN A 108 13.29 -10.08 -6.54
N SER A 109 14.03 -11.00 -5.92
CA SER A 109 14.96 -11.92 -6.58
C SER A 109 15.95 -11.16 -7.46
N LEU A 110 16.11 -11.53 -8.75
CA LEU A 110 16.95 -10.79 -9.69
C LEU A 110 16.51 -9.33 -9.89
N GLY A 111 15.22 -9.02 -9.76
CA GLY A 111 14.73 -7.64 -9.72
C GLY A 111 15.27 -6.87 -8.52
N GLY A 112 15.49 -7.54 -7.38
CA GLY A 112 16.19 -6.99 -6.21
C GLY A 112 17.66 -6.69 -6.49
N ALA A 113 18.36 -7.62 -7.14
CA ALA A 113 19.73 -7.39 -7.59
C ALA A 113 19.82 -6.20 -8.55
N ALA A 114 18.98 -6.17 -9.60
CA ALA A 114 18.93 -5.07 -10.57
C ALA A 114 18.56 -3.73 -9.90
N SER A 115 17.69 -3.75 -8.89
CA SER A 115 17.31 -2.57 -8.11
C SER A 115 18.49 -1.93 -7.39
N ILE A 116 19.41 -2.73 -6.83
CA ILE A 116 20.64 -2.21 -6.20
C ILE A 116 21.50 -1.48 -7.23
N PHE A 117 21.69 -2.06 -8.42
CA PHE A 117 22.47 -1.42 -9.49
C PHE A 117 21.81 -0.17 -10.06
N ALA A 118 20.48 -0.22 -10.27
CA ALA A 118 19.71 0.89 -10.80
C ALA A 118 19.67 2.07 -9.82
N ALA A 119 19.53 1.79 -8.52
CA ALA A 119 19.42 2.82 -7.51
C ALA A 119 20.62 3.78 -7.50
N ASP A 120 21.84 3.30 -7.73
CA ASP A 120 23.03 4.15 -7.84
C ASP A 120 22.92 5.23 -8.94
N ARG A 121 22.21 4.91 -10.02
CA ARG A 121 22.02 5.81 -11.18
C ARG A 121 20.77 6.69 -11.08
N ILE A 122 19.94 6.49 -10.06
CA ILE A 122 18.69 7.24 -9.86
C ILE A 122 18.86 8.12 -8.61
N ALA A 123 19.20 9.38 -8.80
CA ALA A 123 19.56 10.31 -7.71
C ALA A 123 18.43 10.54 -6.69
N SER A 124 17.17 10.45 -7.12
CA SER A 124 16.00 10.63 -6.25
C SER A 124 15.83 9.50 -5.23
N VAL A 125 16.28 8.28 -5.54
CA VAL A 125 16.07 7.11 -4.68
C VAL A 125 16.85 7.26 -3.38
N LYS A 126 16.14 7.13 -2.25
CA LYS A 126 16.67 7.20 -0.88
C LYS A 126 16.67 5.86 -0.17
N ALA A 127 15.71 4.99 -0.51
CA ALA A 127 15.50 3.72 0.16
C ALA A 127 15.28 2.57 -0.83
N ILE A 128 15.91 1.42 -0.55
CA ILE A 128 15.84 0.22 -1.38
C ILE A 128 15.42 -0.94 -0.49
N ALA A 129 14.42 -1.71 -0.90
CA ALA A 129 14.03 -2.95 -0.24
C ALA A 129 14.20 -4.13 -1.21
N THR A 130 14.99 -5.12 -0.83
CA THR A 130 15.19 -6.34 -1.61
C THR A 130 14.54 -7.53 -0.92
N ILE A 131 13.86 -8.37 -1.69
CA ILE A 131 13.18 -9.57 -1.19
C ILE A 131 13.73 -10.79 -1.92
N GLY A 132 14.40 -11.70 -1.21
CA GLY A 132 14.96 -12.92 -1.81
C GLY A 132 16.08 -12.64 -2.83
N ALA A 133 16.82 -11.53 -2.70
CA ALA A 133 17.78 -11.11 -3.72
C ALA A 133 19.09 -11.92 -3.64
N PRO A 134 19.64 -12.36 -4.79
CA PRO A 134 20.94 -12.99 -4.82
C PRO A 134 22.05 -11.96 -4.58
N SER A 135 23.08 -12.35 -3.83
CA SER A 135 24.24 -11.49 -3.50
C SER A 135 25.24 -11.33 -4.63
N GLU A 136 25.18 -12.22 -5.62
CA GLU A 136 25.88 -12.08 -6.89
C GLU A 136 24.86 -12.39 -7.98
N PRO A 137 24.72 -11.56 -9.02
CA PRO A 137 23.80 -11.86 -10.11
C PRO A 137 24.14 -13.20 -10.80
N GLU A 138 25.41 -13.62 -10.79
CA GLU A 138 25.84 -14.95 -11.27
C GLU A 138 25.18 -16.09 -10.50
N HIS A 139 24.74 -15.87 -9.26
CA HIS A 139 24.01 -16.90 -8.52
C HIS A 139 22.79 -17.38 -9.31
N VAL A 140 22.10 -16.50 -10.07
CA VAL A 140 20.97 -16.90 -10.95
C VAL A 140 21.36 -17.92 -12.03
N MET A 141 22.65 -18.09 -12.33
CA MET A 141 23.11 -19.13 -13.26
C MET A 141 22.77 -20.54 -12.78
N HIS A 142 22.54 -20.78 -11.48
CA HIS A 142 22.05 -22.09 -11.03
C HIS A 142 20.66 -22.41 -11.61
N LEU A 143 19.82 -21.39 -11.86
CA LEU A 143 18.52 -21.56 -12.53
C LEU A 143 18.67 -22.04 -13.98
N LEU A 144 19.84 -21.86 -14.59
CA LEU A 144 20.14 -22.35 -15.93
C LEU A 144 20.58 -23.83 -15.94
N GLY A 145 20.88 -24.41 -14.76
CA GLY A 145 21.27 -25.80 -14.61
C GLY A 145 22.45 -26.20 -15.51
N CYS A 146 22.35 -27.37 -16.16
CA CYS A 146 23.36 -27.88 -17.10
C CYS A 146 23.45 -27.07 -18.41
N HIS A 147 22.47 -26.22 -18.72
CA HIS A 147 22.46 -25.47 -19.97
C HIS A 147 23.49 -24.33 -20.03
N LYS A 148 24.16 -23.98 -18.91
CA LYS A 148 25.20 -22.95 -18.90
C LYS A 148 26.32 -23.25 -19.91
N GLU A 149 26.80 -24.50 -19.94
CA GLU A 149 27.85 -24.93 -20.85
C GLU A 149 27.38 -24.89 -22.31
N ASP A 150 26.13 -25.27 -22.56
CA ASP A 150 25.50 -25.20 -23.88
C ASP A 150 25.33 -23.76 -24.36
N ILE A 151 24.93 -22.83 -23.49
CA ILE A 151 24.79 -21.41 -23.82
C ILE A 151 26.14 -20.81 -24.21
N VAL A 152 27.19 -21.11 -23.44
CA VAL A 152 28.55 -20.62 -23.72
C VAL A 152 29.08 -21.20 -25.03
N LYS A 153 28.84 -22.49 -25.29
CA LYS A 153 29.34 -23.19 -26.49
C LYS A 153 28.56 -22.86 -27.77
N ASN A 154 27.23 -22.89 -27.70
CA ASN A 154 26.34 -22.78 -28.86
C ASN A 154 25.81 -21.34 -29.06
N GLY A 155 26.09 -20.43 -28.13
CA GLY A 155 25.66 -19.04 -28.17
C GLY A 155 24.27 -18.79 -27.57
N SER A 156 23.45 -19.82 -27.39
CA SER A 156 22.14 -19.76 -26.71
C SER A 156 21.63 -21.15 -26.32
N ALA A 157 20.73 -21.22 -25.35
CA ALA A 157 19.97 -22.45 -25.03
C ALA A 157 18.54 -22.11 -24.58
N GLU A 158 17.63 -23.06 -24.75
CA GLU A 158 16.29 -23.01 -24.16
C GLU A 158 16.35 -23.52 -22.73
N VAL A 159 15.86 -22.72 -21.78
CA VAL A 159 15.86 -23.01 -20.34
C VAL A 159 14.44 -22.93 -19.81
N SER A 160 14.06 -23.88 -18.96
CA SER A 160 12.77 -23.85 -18.26
C SER A 160 12.92 -23.19 -16.90
N ILE A 161 12.28 -22.03 -16.71
CA ILE A 161 12.29 -21.27 -15.46
C ILE A 161 10.84 -21.06 -15.01
N GLY A 162 10.48 -21.54 -13.82
CA GLY A 162 9.11 -21.43 -13.31
C GLY A 162 8.05 -22.11 -14.18
N GLY A 163 8.43 -23.15 -14.94
CA GLY A 163 7.55 -23.87 -15.86
C GLY A 163 7.36 -23.23 -17.23
N GLN A 164 7.99 -22.08 -17.50
CA GLN A 164 8.02 -21.46 -18.82
C GLN A 164 9.38 -21.58 -19.49
N LYS A 165 9.36 -21.73 -20.82
CA LYS A 165 10.56 -21.89 -21.64
C LYS A 165 11.04 -20.53 -22.15
N TYR A 166 12.31 -20.25 -21.95
CA TYR A 166 12.96 -19.04 -22.42
C TYR A 166 14.25 -19.37 -23.15
N VAL A 167 14.54 -18.63 -24.22
CA VAL A 167 15.85 -18.70 -24.87
C VAL A 167 16.78 -17.71 -24.19
N ILE A 168 17.83 -18.23 -23.54
CA ILE A 168 18.89 -17.43 -22.94
C ILE A 168 20.09 -17.43 -23.87
N LYS A 169 20.53 -16.24 -24.27
CA LYS A 169 21.71 -16.05 -25.12
C LYS A 169 22.96 -15.83 -24.27
N ARG A 170 24.13 -16.15 -24.83
CA ARG A 170 25.45 -16.02 -24.18
C ARG A 170 25.74 -14.65 -23.59
N HIS A 171 25.27 -13.59 -24.26
CA HIS A 171 25.48 -12.22 -23.80
C HIS A 171 24.80 -11.95 -22.42
N PHE A 172 23.75 -12.69 -22.06
CA PHE A 172 23.15 -12.63 -20.72
C PHE A 172 24.13 -13.14 -19.66
N VAL A 173 24.74 -14.29 -19.92
CA VAL A 173 25.69 -14.96 -19.01
C VAL A 173 26.93 -14.09 -18.81
N GLU A 174 27.50 -13.59 -19.90
CA GLU A 174 28.67 -12.72 -19.87
C GLU A 174 28.39 -11.40 -19.12
N ASP A 175 27.25 -10.75 -19.38
CA ASP A 175 26.90 -9.49 -18.73
C ASP A 175 26.73 -9.64 -17.21
N VAL A 176 26.07 -10.72 -16.77
CA VAL A 176 25.85 -11.02 -15.36
C VAL A 176 27.17 -11.28 -14.61
N GLN A 177 28.11 -11.99 -15.21
CA GLN A 177 29.41 -12.30 -14.59
C GLN A 177 30.28 -11.06 -14.36
N LEU A 178 30.08 -10.00 -15.14
CA LEU A 178 30.83 -8.75 -14.98
C LEU A 178 30.34 -7.90 -13.80
N LYS A 179 29.18 -8.22 -13.20
CA LYS A 179 28.54 -7.41 -12.16
C LYS A 179 28.95 -7.84 -10.76
N LYS A 180 29.88 -7.09 -10.16
CA LYS A 180 30.31 -7.29 -8.77
C LYS A 180 29.40 -6.54 -7.80
N MET A 181 28.41 -7.23 -7.24
CA MET A 181 27.43 -6.59 -6.36
C MET A 181 28.04 -6.13 -5.04
N ALA A 182 28.96 -6.90 -4.46
CA ALA A 182 29.63 -6.53 -3.20
C ALA A 182 30.34 -5.16 -3.26
N THR A 183 30.95 -4.83 -4.40
CA THR A 183 31.55 -3.50 -4.63
C THR A 183 30.46 -2.44 -4.77
N LYS A 184 29.42 -2.73 -5.56
CA LYS A 184 28.32 -1.77 -5.82
C LYS A 184 27.58 -1.37 -4.53
N ILE A 185 27.32 -2.33 -3.66
CA ILE A 185 26.63 -2.10 -2.38
C ILE A 185 27.44 -1.16 -1.47
N LYS A 186 28.78 -1.24 -1.47
CA LYS A 186 29.64 -0.40 -0.63
C LYS A 186 29.52 1.08 -0.99
N ASP A 187 29.30 1.38 -2.26
CA ASP A 187 29.22 2.74 -2.79
C ASP A 187 27.78 3.29 -2.85
N LEU A 188 26.78 2.45 -2.54
CA LEU A 188 25.36 2.76 -2.74
C LEU A 188 24.85 4.01 -2.00
N ARG A 189 25.39 4.29 -0.81
CA ARG A 189 25.06 5.45 0.06
C ARG A 189 23.56 5.74 0.22
N LYS A 190 22.72 4.69 0.19
CA LYS A 190 21.25 4.75 0.35
C LYS A 190 20.81 3.77 1.44
N ALA A 191 19.64 4.01 2.03
CA ALA A 191 19.08 3.10 3.01
C ALA A 191 18.70 1.78 2.33
N ILE A 192 19.07 0.64 2.93
CA ILE A 192 18.75 -0.69 2.39
C ILE A 192 18.06 -1.58 3.41
N MET A 193 16.95 -2.20 3.02
CA MET A 193 16.29 -3.27 3.75
C MET A 193 16.43 -4.55 2.94
N ILE A 194 16.90 -5.60 3.61
CA ILE A 194 17.07 -6.92 3.03
C ILE A 194 16.06 -7.83 3.70
N MET A 195 15.18 -8.43 2.92
CA MET A 195 14.17 -9.36 3.39
C MET A 195 14.40 -10.72 2.75
N HIS A 196 14.46 -11.78 3.55
CA HIS A 196 14.82 -13.09 3.01
C HIS A 196 14.25 -14.21 3.86
N SER A 197 13.78 -15.28 3.22
CA SER A 197 13.32 -16.47 3.92
C SER A 197 14.48 -17.38 4.32
N PRO A 198 14.54 -17.89 5.56
CA PRO A 198 15.47 -18.94 5.93
C PRO A 198 15.19 -20.28 5.24
N GLN A 199 14.00 -20.47 4.66
CA GLN A 199 13.59 -21.67 3.92
C GLN A 199 13.60 -21.44 2.38
N ASP A 200 14.29 -20.41 1.90
CA ASP A 200 14.42 -20.15 0.47
C ASP A 200 15.34 -21.19 -0.19
N GLU A 201 14.73 -22.13 -0.94
CA GLU A 201 15.44 -23.19 -1.66
C GLU A 201 16.02 -22.73 -3.02
N ILE A 202 15.70 -21.51 -3.48
CA ILE A 202 16.16 -20.98 -4.77
C ILE A 202 17.33 -20.02 -4.57
N VAL A 203 17.19 -19.07 -3.65
CA VAL A 203 18.29 -18.18 -3.27
C VAL A 203 18.50 -18.34 -1.78
N GLU A 204 19.53 -19.08 -1.39
CA GLU A 204 19.80 -19.37 0.02
C GLU A 204 20.02 -18.07 0.83
N ILE A 205 19.62 -18.08 2.12
CA ILE A 205 19.64 -16.92 3.02
C ILE A 205 21.05 -16.32 3.21
N GLU A 206 22.10 -17.09 2.97
CA GLU A 206 23.50 -16.66 2.95
C GLU A 206 23.71 -15.50 1.97
N ASN A 207 22.91 -15.40 0.91
CA ASN A 207 22.92 -14.26 0.01
C ASN A 207 22.51 -12.97 0.74
N ALA A 208 21.44 -12.99 1.53
CA ALA A 208 21.06 -11.84 2.34
C ALA A 208 22.16 -11.45 3.32
N ALA A 209 22.82 -12.43 3.96
CA ALA A 209 23.95 -12.17 4.85
C ALA A 209 25.10 -11.47 4.11
N LYS A 210 25.48 -11.93 2.92
CA LYS A 210 26.52 -11.30 2.08
C LYS A 210 26.16 -9.86 1.70
N ILE A 211 24.93 -9.61 1.25
CA ILE A 211 24.43 -8.25 0.95
C ILE A 211 24.49 -7.37 2.20
N TYR A 212 24.03 -7.89 3.34
CA TYR A 212 24.01 -7.16 4.61
C TYR A 212 25.42 -6.80 5.09
N HIS A 213 26.37 -7.73 4.99
CA HIS A 213 27.77 -7.48 5.37
C HIS A 213 28.46 -6.49 4.42
N ALA A 214 28.16 -6.53 3.11
CA ALA A 214 28.70 -5.58 2.15
C ALA A 214 28.15 -4.16 2.33
N ALA A 215 26.90 -4.01 2.78
CA ALA A 215 26.22 -2.72 2.94
C ALA A 215 26.79 -1.89 4.10
N PHE A 216 26.83 -0.57 3.92
CA PHE A 216 27.00 0.38 5.02
C PHE A 216 25.65 0.76 5.62
N HIS A 217 25.67 1.32 6.84
CA HIS A 217 24.45 1.86 7.45
C HIS A 217 23.94 3.10 6.70
N PRO A 218 22.61 3.36 6.69
CA PRO A 218 21.57 2.58 7.37
C PRO A 218 21.15 1.34 6.59
N LYS A 219 21.26 0.17 7.25
CA LYS A 219 20.89 -1.14 6.71
C LYS A 219 20.02 -1.90 7.69
N SER A 220 19.09 -2.69 7.18
CA SER A 220 18.14 -3.49 7.96
C SER A 220 18.01 -4.88 7.35
N PHE A 221 17.77 -5.89 8.20
CA PHE A 221 17.50 -7.25 7.77
C PHE A 221 16.22 -7.75 8.44
N VAL A 222 15.35 -8.39 7.66
CA VAL A 222 14.08 -8.97 8.13
C VAL A 222 13.99 -10.39 7.58
N THR A 223 13.88 -11.37 8.47
CA THR A 223 13.63 -12.75 8.06
C THR A 223 12.15 -12.94 7.71
N LEU A 224 11.88 -13.67 6.63
CA LEU A 224 10.54 -14.06 6.19
C LEU A 224 10.32 -15.55 6.50
N ASP A 225 10.18 -15.87 7.79
CA ASP A 225 10.06 -17.26 8.25
C ASP A 225 8.81 -17.94 7.68
N GLY A 226 8.98 -19.17 7.19
CA GLY A 226 7.90 -19.98 6.63
C GLY A 226 7.46 -19.62 5.21
N THR A 227 8.15 -18.68 4.53
CA THR A 227 7.78 -18.24 3.19
C THR A 227 8.63 -18.92 2.11
N ASP A 228 8.04 -19.17 0.93
CA ASP A 228 8.79 -19.58 -0.25
C ASP A 228 9.48 -18.41 -0.97
N HIS A 229 10.36 -18.71 -1.93
CA HIS A 229 11.08 -17.69 -2.72
C HIS A 229 10.15 -16.70 -3.44
N MET A 230 8.98 -17.19 -3.87
CA MET A 230 8.04 -16.43 -4.69
C MET A 230 7.10 -15.55 -3.86
N LEU A 231 7.10 -15.68 -2.53
CA LEU A 231 6.07 -15.14 -1.63
C LEU A 231 4.66 -15.44 -2.17
N SER A 232 4.38 -16.72 -2.38
CA SER A 232 3.11 -17.19 -2.97
C SER A 232 1.91 -16.99 -2.05
N ASN A 233 2.13 -16.88 -0.74
CA ASN A 233 1.11 -16.55 0.24
C ASN A 233 0.84 -15.03 0.28
N LYS A 234 -0.45 -14.67 0.21
CA LYS A 234 -0.93 -13.29 0.19
C LYS A 234 -0.67 -12.53 1.50
N GLU A 235 -0.77 -13.22 2.63
CA GLU A 235 -0.55 -12.64 3.96
C GLU A 235 0.92 -12.31 4.17
N ASP A 236 1.81 -13.20 3.77
CA ASP A 236 3.27 -13.00 3.83
C ASP A 236 3.73 -11.86 2.91
N ALA A 237 3.21 -11.82 1.68
CA ALA A 237 3.44 -10.71 0.76
C ALA A 237 2.93 -9.38 1.31
N PHE A 238 1.75 -9.37 1.95
CA PHE A 238 1.21 -8.16 2.57
C PHE A 238 2.05 -7.72 3.78
N TYR A 239 2.47 -8.67 4.62
CA TYR A 239 3.37 -8.42 5.75
C TYR A 239 4.67 -7.77 5.28
N ALA A 240 5.34 -8.35 4.27
CA ALA A 240 6.56 -7.79 3.72
C ALA A 240 6.37 -6.36 3.23
N GLY A 241 5.28 -6.11 2.49
CA GLY A 241 4.95 -4.76 2.04
C GLY A 241 4.64 -3.77 3.16
N ALA A 242 3.97 -4.20 4.24
CA ALA A 242 3.65 -3.35 5.38
C ALA A 242 4.90 -2.94 6.17
N VAL A 243 5.85 -3.88 6.35
CA VAL A 243 7.15 -3.62 6.96
C VAL A 243 7.96 -2.63 6.12
N ILE A 244 8.05 -2.86 4.81
CA ILE A 244 8.72 -1.94 3.88
C ILE A 244 8.10 -0.54 3.96
N ALA A 245 6.78 -0.46 3.83
CA ALA A 245 6.05 0.81 3.83
C ALA A 245 6.25 1.62 5.12
N SER A 246 6.34 0.94 6.26
CA SER A 246 6.61 1.58 7.55
C SER A 246 8.07 2.04 7.65
N TRP A 247 9.02 1.22 7.19
CA TRP A 247 10.44 1.50 7.26
C TRP A 247 10.88 2.65 6.34
N VAL A 248 10.38 2.72 5.10
CA VAL A 248 10.77 3.76 4.13
C VAL A 248 10.40 5.17 4.58
N LYS A 249 9.36 5.34 5.40
CA LYS A 249 8.92 6.65 5.94
C LYS A 249 10.00 7.37 6.76
N ARG A 250 11.02 6.65 7.24
CA ARG A 250 12.18 7.25 7.92
C ARG A 250 13.15 7.96 6.97
N TYR A 251 13.16 7.61 5.68
CA TYR A 251 14.21 8.00 4.74
C TYR A 251 13.72 8.88 3.58
N ILE A 252 12.44 8.80 3.24
CA ILE A 252 11.83 9.61 2.19
C ILE A 252 11.39 10.97 2.73
N GLN A 253 11.28 11.96 1.86
CA GLN A 253 10.74 13.25 2.22
C GLN A 253 9.22 13.20 2.25
N LEU A 254 8.64 13.11 3.45
CA LEU A 254 7.20 13.20 3.60
C LEU A 254 6.74 14.61 3.18
N PRO A 255 5.77 14.74 2.26
CA PRO A 255 5.28 16.04 1.84
C PRO A 255 4.70 16.78 3.04
N SER A 256 5.12 18.04 3.22
CA SER A 256 4.48 18.94 4.17
C SER A 256 3.09 19.27 3.63
N ARG A 257 2.09 18.51 4.06
CA ARG A 257 0.70 18.79 3.74
C ARG A 257 0.38 20.14 4.40
N GLY A 258 -0.07 21.11 3.60
CA GLY A 258 -0.41 22.44 4.12
C GLY A 258 -1.33 22.27 5.31
N ASP A 259 -0.94 22.83 6.46
CA ASP A 259 -1.80 22.75 7.62
C ASP A 259 -3.08 23.53 7.30
N LEU A 260 -4.22 22.84 7.28
CA LEU A 260 -5.49 23.52 7.47
C LEU A 260 -5.38 24.32 8.77
N GLN A 261 -5.53 25.65 8.67
CA GLN A 261 -5.46 26.55 9.82
C GLN A 261 -6.85 27.09 10.12
N THR A 262 -7.27 26.99 11.37
CA THR A 262 -8.54 27.51 11.84
C THR A 262 -8.45 27.83 13.33
N ASN A 263 -9.17 28.86 13.76
CA ASN A 263 -9.38 29.14 15.18
C ASN A 263 -10.63 28.41 15.73
N HIS A 264 -11.34 27.66 14.89
CA HIS A 264 -12.49 26.83 15.27
C HIS A 264 -12.06 25.40 15.62
N GLN A 265 -12.96 24.63 16.21
CA GLN A 265 -12.67 23.24 16.60
C GLN A 265 -12.40 22.32 15.38
N VAL A 266 -13.05 22.61 14.25
CA VAL A 266 -12.95 21.84 13.00
C VAL A 266 -12.93 22.80 11.81
N ILE A 267 -12.19 22.44 10.76
CA ILE A 267 -12.26 23.05 9.43
C ILE A 267 -12.42 21.94 8.39
N ALA A 268 -13.19 22.22 7.35
CA ALA A 268 -13.36 21.35 6.20
C ALA A 268 -13.08 22.17 4.92
N GLN A 269 -12.32 21.60 3.98
CA GLN A 269 -11.97 22.23 2.71
C GLN A 269 -12.12 21.22 1.58
N LEU A 270 -12.75 21.63 0.47
CA LEU A 270 -12.79 20.82 -0.74
C LEU A 270 -11.41 20.74 -1.39
N ASP A 271 -11.03 19.55 -1.88
CA ASP A 271 -9.73 19.29 -2.52
C ASP A 271 -9.65 19.83 -3.97
N GLY A 272 -10.73 20.42 -4.47
CA GLY A 272 -10.84 20.95 -5.83
C GLY A 272 -11.17 19.92 -6.91
N SER A 273 -11.33 18.63 -6.57
CA SER A 273 -11.70 17.59 -7.54
C SER A 273 -13.21 17.45 -7.70
N LYS A 274 -13.94 17.17 -6.61
CA LYS A 274 -15.41 17.06 -6.54
C LYS A 274 -15.91 17.33 -5.11
N PHE A 275 -16.54 16.35 -4.46
CA PHE A 275 -17.00 16.39 -3.07
C PHE A 275 -15.97 15.89 -2.06
N THR A 276 -14.80 15.45 -2.53
CA THR A 276 -13.70 15.05 -1.64
C THR A 276 -13.28 16.25 -0.78
N THR A 277 -13.43 16.07 0.52
CA THR A 277 -13.27 17.12 1.52
C THR A 277 -12.20 16.70 2.52
N GLU A 278 -11.17 17.52 2.66
CA GLU A 278 -10.19 17.41 3.73
C GLU A 278 -10.75 18.04 5.00
N ILE A 279 -10.66 17.34 6.12
CA ILE A 279 -11.16 17.79 7.41
C ILE A 279 -10.01 17.78 8.42
N LYS A 280 -9.83 18.88 9.15
CA LYS A 280 -8.94 18.92 10.31
C LYS A 280 -9.75 19.14 11.58
N ALA A 281 -9.70 18.17 12.48
CA ALA A 281 -10.31 18.21 13.80
C ALA A 281 -9.22 18.18 14.87
N GLY A 282 -8.94 19.33 15.49
CA GLY A 282 -7.76 19.51 16.34
C GLY A 282 -6.45 19.24 15.58
N LYS A 283 -5.74 18.17 15.94
CA LYS A 283 -4.48 17.75 15.30
C LYS A 283 -4.66 16.60 14.29
N HIS A 284 -5.89 16.13 14.07
CA HIS A 284 -6.17 14.97 13.24
C HIS A 284 -6.72 15.40 11.89
N VAL A 285 -6.23 14.78 10.83
CA VAL A 285 -6.72 14.96 9.46
C VAL A 285 -7.59 13.77 9.08
N LEU A 286 -8.77 14.05 8.53
CA LEU A 286 -9.76 13.10 8.06
C LEU A 286 -10.13 13.46 6.61
N VAL A 287 -10.74 12.51 5.90
CA VAL A 287 -11.32 12.73 4.57
C VAL A 287 -12.80 12.39 4.65
N ALA A 288 -13.63 13.21 4.03
CA ALA A 288 -15.03 12.88 3.71
C ALA A 288 -15.24 12.93 2.21
N ASP A 289 -16.14 12.11 1.68
CA ASP A 289 -16.53 12.15 0.28
C ASP A 289 -17.94 11.60 0.09
N GLU A 290 -18.53 11.84 -1.07
CA GLU A 290 -19.76 11.20 -1.49
C GLU A 290 -19.45 9.95 -2.34
N PRO A 291 -20.34 8.94 -2.37
CA PRO A 291 -20.17 7.79 -3.24
C PRO A 291 -20.26 8.23 -4.71
N LYS A 292 -19.70 7.40 -5.60
CA LYS A 292 -19.73 7.66 -7.05
C LYS A 292 -21.13 7.82 -7.61
N SER A 293 -22.12 7.13 -7.04
CA SER A 293 -23.53 7.22 -7.42
C SER A 293 -24.14 8.61 -7.20
N LEU A 294 -23.58 9.39 -6.27
CA LEU A 294 -23.97 10.77 -5.98
C LEU A 294 -22.97 11.78 -6.55
N GLY A 295 -22.09 11.33 -7.45
CA GLY A 295 -21.13 12.17 -8.14
C GLY A 295 -19.80 12.37 -7.42
N GLY A 296 -19.62 11.86 -6.19
CA GLY A 296 -18.34 11.92 -5.48
C GLY A 296 -17.30 10.94 -6.01
N ASN A 297 -16.18 10.81 -5.30
CA ASN A 297 -15.11 9.90 -5.70
C ASN A 297 -15.00 8.63 -4.84
N ASP A 298 -15.76 8.54 -3.75
CA ASP A 298 -15.72 7.42 -2.81
C ASP A 298 -14.32 7.23 -2.16
N TYR A 299 -13.64 8.35 -1.85
CA TYR A 299 -12.32 8.34 -1.19
C TYR A 299 -12.36 8.39 0.34
N GLY A 300 -13.51 8.67 0.91
CA GLY A 300 -13.73 8.73 2.35
C GLY A 300 -15.20 8.44 2.70
N PRO A 301 -15.49 8.27 4.00
CA PRO A 301 -16.86 8.15 4.49
C PRO A 301 -17.72 9.34 4.08
N THR A 302 -19.02 9.12 3.94
CA THR A 302 -19.98 10.21 3.74
C THR A 302 -20.11 11.08 5.00
N PRO A 303 -20.63 12.31 4.90
CA PRO A 303 -20.94 13.11 6.08
C PRO A 303 -21.84 12.39 7.09
N TYR A 304 -22.80 11.57 6.62
CA TYR A 304 -23.65 10.77 7.50
C TYR A 304 -22.91 9.61 8.14
N ASP A 305 -21.95 8.98 7.44
CA ASP A 305 -21.09 7.96 8.05
C ASP A 305 -20.23 8.55 9.16
N LEU A 306 -19.69 9.77 8.96
CA LEU A 306 -18.95 10.48 9.99
C LEU A 306 -19.83 10.87 11.18
N LEU A 307 -21.08 11.29 10.93
CA LEU A 307 -22.05 11.55 11.99
C LEU A 307 -22.41 10.28 12.77
N ASN A 308 -22.66 9.17 12.08
CA ASN A 308 -22.93 7.86 12.68
C ASN A 308 -21.73 7.38 13.51
N ALA A 309 -20.51 7.56 13.00
CA ALA A 309 -19.27 7.25 13.72
C ALA A 309 -19.13 8.08 14.99
N ALA A 310 -19.42 9.39 14.93
CA ALA A 310 -19.40 10.26 16.10
C ALA A 310 -20.41 9.82 17.17
N LEU A 311 -21.64 9.49 16.76
CA LEU A 311 -22.68 9.00 17.68
C LEU A 311 -22.35 7.63 18.28
N SER A 312 -21.83 6.70 17.47
CA SER A 312 -21.38 5.38 17.90
C SER A 312 -20.26 5.50 18.94
N ALA A 313 -19.21 6.26 18.63
CA ALA A 313 -18.07 6.47 19.52
C ALA A 313 -18.49 7.12 20.85
N CYS A 314 -19.28 8.20 20.80
CA CYS A 314 -19.75 8.91 21.98
C CYS A 314 -20.62 8.01 22.88
N THR A 315 -21.45 7.15 22.28
CA THR A 315 -22.26 6.15 23.00
C THR A 315 -21.38 5.12 23.69
N ALA A 316 -20.44 4.50 22.96
CA ALA A 316 -19.54 3.49 23.50
C ALA A 316 -18.72 4.03 24.70
N MET A 317 -18.14 5.23 24.55
CA MET A 317 -17.41 5.91 25.62
C MET A 317 -18.29 6.16 26.85
N THR A 318 -19.53 6.63 26.64
CA THR A 318 -20.48 6.90 27.72
C THR A 318 -20.84 5.63 28.51
N LEU A 319 -21.09 4.51 27.79
CA LEU A 319 -21.38 3.22 28.42
C LEU A 319 -20.20 2.72 29.25
N LYS A 320 -18.98 2.77 28.71
CA LYS A 320 -17.76 2.37 29.44
C LYS A 320 -17.56 3.23 30.69
N MET A 321 -17.68 4.56 30.56
CA MET A 321 -17.57 5.48 31.70
C MET A 321 -18.61 5.20 32.79
N TYR A 322 -19.86 4.93 32.40
CA TYR A 322 -20.93 4.63 33.35
C TYR A 322 -20.70 3.31 34.09
N ALA A 323 -20.35 2.23 33.36
CA ALA A 323 -20.03 0.94 33.94
C ALA A 323 -18.85 1.03 34.92
N GLN A 324 -17.78 1.75 34.56
CA GLN A 324 -16.64 1.99 35.46
C GLN A 324 -17.05 2.70 36.75
N ARG A 325 -17.89 3.74 36.67
CA ARG A 325 -18.39 4.46 37.86
C ARG A 325 -19.24 3.55 38.76
N LYS A 326 -19.98 2.62 38.18
CA LYS A 326 -20.79 1.64 38.91
C LYS A 326 -20.02 0.38 39.31
N LYS A 327 -18.75 0.27 38.92
CA LYS A 327 -17.91 -0.92 39.10
C LYS A 327 -18.52 -2.19 38.51
N TRP A 328 -19.19 -2.06 37.37
CA TRP A 328 -19.77 -3.18 36.63
C TRP A 328 -18.74 -3.81 35.70
N ASP A 329 -18.83 -5.13 35.51
CA ASP A 329 -17.93 -5.88 34.64
C ASP A 329 -18.34 -5.76 33.17
N LEU A 330 -18.08 -4.59 32.58
CA LEU A 330 -18.28 -4.36 31.14
C LEU A 330 -16.92 -4.37 30.44
N GLN A 331 -16.63 -5.49 29.77
CA GLN A 331 -15.35 -5.75 29.10
C GLN A 331 -15.30 -5.12 27.71
N GLU A 332 -16.33 -5.35 26.89
CA GLU A 332 -16.41 -4.88 25.51
C GLU A 332 -17.76 -4.22 25.21
N VAL A 333 -17.72 -3.17 24.40
CA VAL A 333 -18.90 -2.43 23.93
C VAL A 333 -18.77 -2.22 22.43
N LYS A 334 -19.73 -2.72 21.65
CA LYS A 334 -19.90 -2.36 20.24
C LYS A 334 -21.23 -1.65 20.05
N VAL A 335 -21.21 -0.57 19.28
CA VAL A 335 -22.39 0.25 19.00
C VAL A 335 -22.52 0.38 17.49
N HIS A 336 -23.57 -0.22 16.95
CA HIS A 336 -23.92 -0.13 15.55
C HIS A 336 -24.95 0.99 15.38
N ILE A 337 -24.71 1.90 14.43
CA ILE A 337 -25.61 3.00 14.11
C ILE A 337 -25.93 2.94 12.62
N SER A 338 -27.21 3.00 12.30
CA SER A 338 -27.71 3.17 10.94
C SER A 338 -28.62 4.40 10.91
N PHE A 339 -28.54 5.19 9.83
CA PHE A 339 -29.44 6.32 9.61
C PHE A 339 -30.33 6.04 8.39
N SER A 340 -31.64 6.22 8.54
CA SER A 340 -32.60 6.05 7.45
C SER A 340 -33.55 7.25 7.36
N ARG A 341 -34.03 7.51 6.15
CA ARG A 341 -35.06 8.50 5.85
C ARG A 341 -36.23 7.77 5.20
N THR A 342 -37.36 7.70 5.90
CA THR A 342 -38.58 7.07 5.37
C THR A 342 -39.61 8.14 5.03
N HIS A 343 -40.21 8.04 3.84
CA HIS A 343 -41.34 8.87 3.45
C HIS A 343 -42.64 8.24 3.97
N GLU A 344 -43.47 9.00 4.69
CA GLU A 344 -44.84 8.63 5.09
C GLU A 344 -45.79 8.53 3.88
N LYS A 345 -45.52 7.64 2.91
CA LYS A 345 -46.48 7.30 1.84
C LYS A 345 -47.21 5.98 2.06
N ASP A 346 -46.84 5.22 3.09
CA ASP A 346 -47.41 3.89 3.37
C ASP A 346 -48.25 3.82 4.65
N MET A 347 -48.76 4.95 5.17
CA MET A 347 -49.77 4.94 6.24
C MET A 347 -51.00 5.74 5.82
N GLU A 348 -52.13 5.05 5.66
CA GLU A 348 -53.48 5.60 5.36
C GLU A 348 -54.07 6.41 6.53
N ASP A 349 -53.32 7.32 7.13
CA ASP A 349 -53.82 8.14 8.25
C ASP A 349 -53.67 9.63 7.94
N THR A 350 -54.75 10.20 7.40
CA THR A 350 -54.83 11.56 6.82
C THR A 350 -54.86 12.69 7.86
N THR A 351 -54.37 12.47 9.08
CA THR A 351 -54.47 13.46 10.18
C THR A 351 -53.14 13.92 10.78
N ARG A 352 -51.99 13.43 10.29
CA ARG A 352 -50.67 13.95 10.70
C ARG A 352 -50.01 14.71 9.55
N THR A 353 -49.71 15.98 9.81
CA THR A 353 -48.84 16.81 8.96
C THR A 353 -47.55 16.04 8.64
N GLY A 354 -47.34 15.73 7.35
CA GLY A 354 -46.28 14.86 6.85
C GLY A 354 -44.93 15.08 7.53
N ARG A 355 -44.59 14.20 8.47
CA ARG A 355 -43.32 14.23 9.19
C ARG A 355 -42.38 13.30 8.42
N ARG A 356 -41.31 13.87 7.86
CA ARG A 356 -40.17 13.06 7.39
C ARG A 356 -39.64 12.30 8.60
N LEU A 357 -39.80 10.97 8.63
CA LEU A 357 -39.26 10.14 9.69
C LEU A 357 -37.79 9.91 9.38
N GLU A 358 -36.94 10.79 9.92
CA GLU A 358 -35.50 10.57 10.00
C GLU A 358 -35.23 9.76 11.27
N GLN A 359 -34.64 8.56 11.13
CA GLN A 359 -34.45 7.64 12.24
C GLN A 359 -32.99 7.19 12.32
N PHE A 360 -32.42 7.26 13.53
CA PHE A 360 -31.20 6.56 13.89
C PHE A 360 -31.57 5.25 14.58
N GLU A 361 -31.18 4.13 14.00
CA GLU A 361 -31.24 2.82 14.64
C GLU A 361 -29.93 2.55 15.37
N LYS A 362 -30.03 2.10 16.63
CA LYS A 362 -28.88 1.81 17.50
C LYS A 362 -28.97 0.39 18.02
N VAL A 363 -27.96 -0.42 17.72
CA VAL A 363 -27.84 -1.81 18.22
C VAL A 363 -26.57 -1.91 19.07
N LEU A 364 -26.70 -2.49 20.27
CA LEU A 364 -25.62 -2.63 21.24
C LEU A 364 -25.21 -4.10 21.38
N GLU A 365 -23.92 -4.39 21.27
CA GLU A 365 -23.34 -5.66 21.72
C GLU A 365 -22.48 -5.40 22.96
N LEU A 366 -22.82 -6.04 24.07
CA LEU A 366 -22.16 -5.85 25.37
C LEU A 366 -21.60 -7.19 25.84
N LYS A 367 -20.31 -7.20 26.22
CA LYS A 367 -19.64 -8.40 26.76
C LYS A 367 -19.12 -8.13 28.17
N GLY A 368 -19.38 -9.06 29.09
CA GLY A 368 -18.91 -9.04 30.47
C GLY A 368 -19.93 -9.65 31.44
N ASP A 369 -19.58 -9.80 32.71
CA ASP A 369 -20.46 -10.33 33.76
C ASP A 369 -21.50 -9.30 34.20
N LEU A 370 -22.58 -9.21 33.43
CA LEU A 370 -23.67 -8.25 33.62
C LEU A 370 -25.00 -8.99 33.77
N ASP A 371 -25.72 -8.68 34.84
CA ASP A 371 -27.10 -9.11 35.00
C ASP A 371 -28.03 -8.33 34.05
N ASP A 372 -29.26 -8.83 33.87
CA ASP A 372 -30.21 -8.24 32.92
C ASP A 372 -30.66 -6.82 33.33
N SER A 373 -30.66 -6.50 34.62
CA SER A 373 -30.98 -5.16 35.11
C SER A 373 -29.89 -4.16 34.71
N GLN A 374 -28.62 -4.58 34.77
CA GLN A 374 -27.47 -3.78 34.35
C GLN A 374 -27.49 -3.58 32.84
N LYS A 375 -27.78 -4.62 32.05
CA LYS A 375 -27.92 -4.52 30.59
C LYS A 375 -29.03 -3.55 30.21
N GLN A 376 -30.21 -3.70 30.80
CA GLN A 376 -31.33 -2.80 30.53
C GLN A 376 -30.99 -1.35 30.88
N ARG A 377 -30.29 -1.16 32.02
CA ARG A 377 -29.82 0.18 32.40
C ARG A 377 -28.79 0.74 31.41
N LEU A 378 -27.90 -0.08 30.86
CA LEU A 378 -26.95 0.36 29.83
C LEU A 378 -27.69 0.78 28.55
N VAL A 379 -28.77 0.11 28.14
CA VAL A 379 -29.61 0.56 27.02
C VAL A 379 -30.17 1.97 27.28
N GLU A 380 -30.67 2.23 28.48
CA GLU A 380 -31.16 3.57 28.85
C GLU A 380 -30.05 4.63 28.82
N ILE A 381 -28.84 4.28 29.29
CA ILE A 381 -27.69 5.19 29.29
C ILE A 381 -27.18 5.46 27.87
N ALA A 382 -27.32 4.50 26.95
CA ALA A 382 -26.90 4.66 25.56
C ALA A 382 -27.62 5.84 24.86
N ASN A 383 -28.82 6.21 25.33
CA ASN A 383 -29.60 7.35 24.83
C ASN A 383 -29.32 8.65 25.57
N ARG A 384 -28.23 8.71 26.37
CA ARG A 384 -27.87 9.89 27.17
C ARG A 384 -26.48 10.41 26.88
N CYS A 385 -25.81 9.91 25.85
CA CYS A 385 -24.50 10.40 25.47
C CYS A 385 -24.59 11.85 24.96
N PRO A 386 -23.55 12.69 25.14
CA PRO A 386 -23.59 14.10 24.75
C PRO A 386 -24.03 14.34 23.30
N VAL A 387 -23.49 13.59 22.33
CA VAL A 387 -23.85 13.72 20.90
C VAL A 387 -25.33 13.40 20.67
N HIS A 388 -25.86 12.34 21.30
CA HIS A 388 -27.29 12.00 21.23
C HIS A 388 -28.16 13.15 21.72
N ARG A 389 -27.82 13.73 22.88
CA ARG A 389 -28.57 14.86 23.45
C ARG A 389 -28.53 16.09 22.56
N THR A 390 -27.40 16.37 21.93
CA THR A 390 -27.30 17.48 20.96
C THR A 390 -28.21 17.25 19.76
N LEU A 391 -28.30 16.02 19.24
CA LEU A 391 -29.18 15.69 18.11
C LEU A 391 -30.67 15.79 18.48
N GLU A 392 -31.05 15.45 19.71
CA GLU A 392 -32.42 15.66 20.20
C GLU A 392 -32.72 17.14 20.54
N GLY A 393 -31.69 17.89 20.95
CA GLY A 393 -31.83 19.20 21.58
C GLY A 393 -32.09 20.40 20.66
N SER A 394 -32.28 20.19 19.35
CA SER A 394 -32.52 21.27 18.36
C SER A 394 -31.57 22.47 18.53
N PRO A 395 -30.26 22.30 18.32
CA PRO A 395 -29.28 23.36 18.55
C PRO A 395 -29.47 24.54 17.59
N ASP A 396 -29.18 25.76 18.06
CA ASP A 396 -29.16 26.96 17.23
C ASP A 396 -27.90 27.01 16.35
N PHE A 397 -28.06 27.38 15.08
CA PHE A 397 -26.97 27.52 14.12
C PHE A 397 -26.77 28.99 13.75
N ILE A 398 -25.57 29.51 13.99
CA ILE A 398 -25.17 30.87 13.59
C ILE A 398 -24.19 30.75 12.43
N THR A 399 -24.57 31.31 11.27
CA THR A 399 -23.74 31.30 10.07
C THR A 399 -23.24 32.71 9.77
N THR A 400 -21.93 32.85 9.55
CA THR A 400 -21.29 34.12 9.21
C THR A 400 -20.36 33.93 8.03
N LEU A 401 -20.44 34.83 7.04
CA LEU A 401 -19.47 34.90 5.95
C LEU A 401 -18.26 35.70 6.43
N LYS A 402 -17.06 35.12 6.29
CA LYS A 402 -15.80 35.76 6.68
C LYS A 402 -15.36 36.81 5.66
#